data_AF-A0A503EEN6-F1
#
_entry.id   AF-A0A503EEN6-F1
#
_cell.length_a   1.000
_cell.length_b   1.000
_cell.length_c   1.000
_cell.angle_alpha   90.00
_cell.angle_beta   90.00
_cell.angle_gamma   90.00
#
_symmetry.space_group_name_H-M   'P 1'
#
loop_
_entity.id
_entity.type
_entity.pdbx_description
1 polymer ?
#
loop_
_entity_poly.entity_id
_entity_poly.type
_entity_poly.pdbx_seq_one_letter_code
_entity_poly.pdbx_strand_id
1 'polypeptide(L)' 'MKGAFGALHWTPAVFWASTLTEYMFAIEGFNEANGGGSKKEEGPTDDDMADLLARYG' A
#
# COMPACT_ATOMS: atom_id res chain seq x y z
N MET A 1 7.74 -9.49 -6.95
CA MET A 1 6.65 -8.69 -7.56
C MET A 1 5.27 -9.26 -7.20
N LYS A 2 4.90 -9.29 -5.92
CA LYS A 2 3.60 -9.85 -5.47
C LYS A 2 2.40 -8.93 -5.81
N GLY A 3 2.62 -7.62 -5.93
CA GLY A 3 1.61 -6.66 -6.37
C GLY A 3 1.22 -6.86 -7.84
N ALA A 4 2.18 -6.71 -8.76
CA ALA A 4 1.90 -6.83 -10.20
C ALA A 4 1.32 -8.19 -10.63
N PHE A 5 1.98 -9.30 -10.28
CA PHE A 5 1.57 -10.63 -10.76
C PHE A 5 0.56 -11.33 -9.86
N GLY A 6 0.46 -10.91 -8.60
CA GLY A 6 -0.54 -11.41 -7.65
C GLY A 6 -1.76 -10.51 -7.67
N ALA A 7 -1.72 -9.38 -6.98
CA ALA A 7 -2.87 -8.50 -6.80
C ALA A 7 -3.51 -8.05 -8.13
N LEU A 8 -2.69 -7.56 -9.07
CA LEU A 8 -3.19 -7.07 -10.36
C LEU A 8 -3.35 -8.18 -11.42
N HIS A 9 -2.85 -9.38 -11.15
CA HIS A 9 -2.77 -10.50 -12.11
C HIS A 9 -2.21 -10.10 -13.49
N TRP A 10 -1.29 -9.13 -13.55
CA TRP A 10 -0.68 -8.75 -14.81
C TRP A 10 0.18 -9.88 -15.37
N THR A 11 0.20 -10.02 -16.69
CA THR A 11 1.20 -10.87 -17.34
C THR A 11 2.55 -10.14 -17.32
N PRO A 12 3.68 -10.86 -17.43
CA PRO A 12 4.99 -10.22 -17.56
C PRO A 12 5.06 -9.20 -18.70
N ALA A 13 4.39 -9.47 -19.82
CA ALA A 13 4.36 -8.54 -20.96
C ALA A 13 3.68 -7.21 -20.61
N VAL A 14 2.56 -7.25 -19.88
CA VAL A 14 1.88 -6.03 -19.42
C VAL A 14 2.77 -5.27 -18.43
N PHE A 15 3.34 -5.96 -17.45
CA PHE A 15 4.21 -5.33 -16.45
C PHE A 15 5.42 -4.61 -17.06
N TRP A 16 6.11 -5.24 -18.01
CA TRP A 16 7.29 -4.63 -18.63
C TRP A 16 6.96 -3.54 -19.67
N ALA A 17 5.72 -3.49 -20.15
CA ALA A 17 5.24 -2.42 -21.02
C ALA A 17 4.74 -1.19 -20.24
N SER A 18 4.45 -1.33 -18.94
CA SER A 18 3.96 -0.25 -18.09
C SER A 18 5.08 0.57 -17.48
N THR A 19 4.79 1.85 -17.27
CA THR A 19 5.60 2.77 -16.48
C THR A 19 5.38 2.55 -14.98
N LEU A 20 6.33 3.03 -14.16
CA LEU A 20 6.18 3.00 -12.70
C LEU A 20 4.92 3.73 -12.23
N THR A 21 4.58 4.86 -12.86
CA THR A 21 3.38 5.64 -12.54
C THR A 21 2.10 4.84 -12.78
N GLU A 22 1.99 4.16 -13.93
CA GLU A 22 0.83 3.33 -14.24
C GLU A 22 0.70 2.16 -13.26
N TYR A 23 1.82 1.56 -12.88
CA TYR A 23 1.81 0.53 -11.85
C TYR A 23 1.31 1.05 -10.50
N MET A 24 1.75 2.24 -10.06
CA MET A 24 1.29 2.83 -8.79
C MET A 24 -0.21 3.13 -8.82
N PHE A 25 -0.72 3.76 -9.89
CA PHE A 25 -2.15 4.02 -10.03
C PHE A 25 -2.99 2.74 -10.06
N ALA A 26 -2.51 1.68 -10.73
CA ALA A 26 -3.20 0.40 -10.75
C ALA A 26 -3.26 -0.24 -9.35
N ILE A 27 -2.18 -0.15 -8.56
CA ILE A 27 -2.15 -0.64 -7.18
C ILE A 27 -3.05 0.20 -6.27
N GLU A 28 -3.05 1.52 -6.42
CA GLU A 28 -3.96 2.41 -5.67
C GLU A 28 -5.42 2.07 -5.96
N GLY A 29 -5.79 1.94 -7.23
CA GLY A 29 -7.14 1.54 -7.64
C GLY A 29 -7.51 0.15 -7.13
N PHE A 30 -6.58 -0.81 -7.15
CA PHE A 30 -6.80 -2.13 -6.55
C PHE A 30 -7.05 -2.04 -5.04
N ASN A 31 -6.24 -1.26 -4.32
CA ASN A 31 -6.40 -1.08 -2.88
C ASN A 31 -7.73 -0.40 -2.55
N GLU A 32 -8.11 0.64 -3.29
CA GLU A 32 -9.40 1.32 -3.14
C GLU A 32 -10.57 0.35 -3.32
N ALA A 33 -10.53 -0.46 -4.39
CA ALA A 33 -11.55 -1.47 -4.67
C ALA A 33 -11.64 -2.58 -3.59
N ASN A 34 -10.53 -2.86 -2.90
CA ASN A 34 -10.46 -3.88 -1.84
C ASN A 34 -10.56 -3.29 -0.41
N GLY A 35 -11.04 -2.06 -0.27
CA GLY A 35 -11.29 -1.44 1.05
C GLY A 35 -10.07 -0.84 1.75
N GLY A 36 -8.93 -0.78 1.05
CA GLY A 36 -7.70 -0.11 1.49
C GLY A 36 -7.72 1.42 1.31
N GLY A 37 -8.64 1.96 0.50
CA GLY A 37 -8.79 3.42 0.32
C GLY A 37 -9.43 4.13 1.52
N SER A 38 -10.18 3.40 2.35
CA SER A 38 -10.93 3.95 3.48
C SER A 38 -10.26 3.77 4.84
N LYS A 39 -9.15 3.03 4.91
CA LYS A 39 -8.28 3.02 6.08
C LYS A 39 -7.05 3.83 5.72
N LYS A 40 -7.11 5.15 5.91
CA LYS A 40 -5.89 5.83 6.36
C LYS A 40 -5.42 4.99 7.54
N GLU A 41 -4.21 4.44 7.47
CA GLU A 41 -3.56 3.97 8.67
C GLU A 41 -3.57 5.17 9.60
N GLU A 42 -4.51 5.18 10.55
CA GLU A 42 -4.45 6.12 11.64
C GLU A 42 -3.11 5.80 12.28
N GLY A 43 -2.17 6.73 12.13
CA GLY A 43 -0.86 6.59 12.75
C GLY A 43 -1.04 6.35 14.26
N PRO A 44 0.05 5.98 14.96
CA PRO A 44 -0.01 5.80 16.39
C PRO A 44 -0.68 7.01 17.05
N THR A 45 -1.60 6.74 17.98
CA THR A 45 -2.21 7.81 18.77
C THR A 45 -1.16 8.49 19.63
N ASP A 46 -1.47 9.68 20.15
CA ASP A 46 -0.56 10.39 21.06
C ASP A 46 -0.23 9.52 22.31
N ASP A 47 -1.18 8.70 22.76
CA ASP A 47 -0.99 7.74 23.85
C ASP A 47 -0.05 6.60 23.45
N ASP A 48 -0.19 6.04 22.23
CA ASP A 48 0.74 5.03 21.70
C ASP A 48 2.17 5.60 21.62
N MET A 49 2.30 6.86 21.20
CA MET A 49 3.57 7.56 21.13
C MET A 49 4.16 7.80 22.52
N ALA A 50 3.35 8.18 23.51
CA ALA A 50 3.78 8.38 24.89
C ALA A 50 4.28 7.07 25.53
N ASP A 51 3.58 5.96 25.29
CA ASP A 51 3.98 4.63 25.77
C ASP A 51 5.29 4.15 25.15
N LEU A 52 5.50 4.42 23.85
CA LEU A 52 6.76 4.10 23.18
C LEU A 52 7.92 4.94 23.74
N LEU A 53 7.70 6.23 23.97
CA LEU A 53 8.69 7.11 24.58
C LEU A 53 9.03 6.69 26.01
N ALA A 54 8.05 6.28 26.82
CA ALA A 54 8.30 5.82 28.19
C ALA A 54 9.11 4.51 28.25
N ARG A 55 9.01 3.66 27.23
CA ARG A 55 9.70 2.35 27.16
C ARG A 55 11.09 2.43 26.54
N TYR A 56 11.31 3.34 25.60
CA TYR A 56 12.49 3.35 24.74
C TYR A 56 13.19 4.71 24.60
N GLY A 57 12.59 5.79 25.11
CA GLY A 57 13.20 7.13 25.21
C GLY A 57 13.95 7.32 26.52
#